data_AF-A0A804NAT6-F1
#
_entry.id   AF-A0A804NAT6-F1
#
_cell.length_a   1.000
_cell.length_b   1.000
_cell.length_c   1.000
_cell.angle_alpha   90.00
_cell.angle_beta   90.00
_cell.angle_gamma   90.00
#
_symmetry.space_group_name_H-M   'P 1'
#
loop_
_entity.id
_entity.type
_entity.pdbx_description
1 polymer ?
#
loop_
_entity_poly.entity_id
_entity_poly.type
_entity_poly.pdbx_seq_one_letter_code
_entity_poly.pdbx_strand_id
1 'polypeptide(L)'
;MNEEIGFQCDNNQGECRAKFSCHLDCFAWVKRDSYLPQGSQGLKHTCRLLQKPSYVTILWRLIQKIWFALQWSSHRQWLRILYQTMLQHTIYT
;
A
#
# COMPACT_ATOMS: atom_id res chain seq x y z
N MET A 1 -12.31 7.93 26.52
CA MET A 1 -12.07 7.51 25.12
C MET A 1 -13.26 6.72 24.58
N ASN A 2 -13.59 5.55 25.12
CA ASN A 2 -14.71 4.74 24.59
C ASN A 2 -16.08 5.44 24.70
N GLU A 3 -16.40 6.09 25.82
CA GLU A 3 -17.72 6.70 26.04
C GLU A 3 -17.99 7.93 25.14
N GLU A 4 -16.95 8.64 24.72
CA GLU A 4 -17.10 9.86 23.88
C GLU A 4 -16.89 9.59 22.39
N ILE A 5 -15.88 8.77 22.06
CA ILE A 5 -15.43 8.54 20.68
C ILE A 5 -15.44 7.06 20.28
N GLY A 6 -15.97 6.15 21.12
CA GLY A 6 -16.17 4.73 20.78
C GLY A 6 -14.91 3.92 20.42
N PHE A 7 -13.73 4.44 20.72
CA PHE A 7 -12.46 3.72 20.57
C PHE A 7 -12.16 2.90 21.83
N GLN A 8 -11.84 1.62 21.62
CA GLN A 8 -11.39 0.68 22.63
C GLN A 8 -9.98 0.23 22.29
N CYS A 9 -9.06 0.34 23.24
CA CYS A 9 -7.70 -0.16 23.07
C CYS A 9 -7.58 -1.54 23.74
N ASP A 10 -7.18 -2.53 22.96
CA ASP A 10 -6.92 -3.87 23.47
C ASP A 10 -5.55 -3.91 24.15
N ASN A 11 -5.51 -4.23 25.44
CA ASN A 11 -4.28 -4.31 26.21
C ASN A 11 -3.38 -5.49 25.79
N ASN A 12 -3.94 -6.53 25.15
CA ASN A 12 -3.14 -7.68 24.70
C ASN A 12 -2.39 -7.40 23.40
N GLN A 13 -3.00 -6.66 22.48
CA GLN A 13 -2.45 -6.39 21.15
C GLN A 13 -1.86 -4.97 21.03
N GLY A 14 -2.21 -4.07 21.94
CA GLY A 14 -1.81 -2.65 21.89
C GLY A 14 -2.49 -1.87 20.77
N GLU A 15 -3.54 -2.42 20.16
CA GLU A 15 -4.26 -1.78 19.05
C GLU A 15 -5.55 -1.12 19.55
N CYS A 16 -5.79 0.11 19.11
CA CYS A 16 -7.04 0.81 19.34
C CYS A 16 -7.98 0.62 18.15
N ARG A 17 -9.20 0.15 18.40
CA ARG A 17 -10.21 -0.14 17.37
C ARG A 17 -11.54 0.53 17.73
N ALA A 18 -12.30 0.94 16.73
CA ALA A 18 -13.66 1.47 16.88
C ALA A 18 -14.61 0.76 15.91
N LYS A 19 -15.89 0.66 16.28
CA LYS A 19 -16.92 0.01 15.42
C LYS A 19 -17.22 0.83 14.16
N PHE A 20 -17.09 2.15 14.24
CA PHE A 20 -17.51 3.06 13.18
C PHE A 20 -16.33 3.68 12.40
N SER A 21 -15.09 3.47 12.85
CA SER A 21 -13.90 4.06 12.22
C SER A 21 -12.75 3.06 12.19
N CYS A 22 -12.13 2.94 11.01
CA CYS A 22 -10.97 2.08 10.81
C CYS A 22 -9.72 2.75 11.38
N HIS A 23 -9.04 2.07 12.29
CA HIS A 23 -7.71 2.47 12.73
C HIS A 23 -6.67 2.02 11.70
N LEU A 24 -6.11 2.98 10.96
CA LEU A 24 -5.10 2.74 9.93
C LEU A 24 -3.69 2.96 10.49
N ASP A 25 -3.08 1.89 10.99
CA ASP A 25 -1.69 1.94 11.45
C ASP A 25 -0.71 1.88 10.27
N CYS A 26 -0.20 3.05 9.90
CA CYS A 26 0.82 3.20 8.87
C CYS A 26 2.12 2.44 9.21
N PHE A 27 2.46 2.26 10.49
CA PHE A 27 3.68 1.55 10.88
C PHE A 27 3.56 0.04 10.63
N ALA A 28 2.39 -0.55 10.87
CA ALA A 28 2.11 -1.93 10.50
C ALA A 28 2.23 -2.15 8.98
N TRP A 29 1.70 -1.22 8.17
CA TRP A 29 1.86 -1.25 6.71
C TRP A 29 3.34 -1.15 6.30
N VAL A 30 4.11 -0.23 6.90
CA VAL A 30 5.55 -0.10 6.59
C VAL A 30 6.27 -1.43 6.84
N LYS A 31 6.04 -2.10 7.97
CA LYS A 31 6.72 -3.36 8.28
C LYS A 31 6.38 -4.49 7.31
N ARG A 32 5.12 -4.57 6.87
CA ARG A 32 4.63 -5.68 6.04
C ARG A 32 4.88 -5.47 4.55
N ASP A 33 4.60 -4.26 4.06
CA ASP A 33 4.37 -3.99 2.64
C ASP A 33 5.39 -3.01 2.04
N SER A 34 6.18 -2.28 2.83
CA SER A 34 7.14 -1.29 2.28
C SER A 34 8.42 -1.92 1.71
N TYR A 35 8.72 -3.17 2.07
CA TYR A 35 9.96 -3.87 1.75
C TYR A 35 11.25 -3.10 2.15
N LEU A 36 11.14 -2.13 3.07
CA LEU A 36 12.28 -1.38 3.58
C LEU A 36 13.09 -2.25 4.55
N PRO A 37 14.44 -2.15 4.54
CA PRO A 37 15.27 -2.81 5.53
C PRO A 37 14.93 -2.27 6.92
N GLN A 38 15.01 -3.11 7.96
CA GLN A 38 14.57 -2.76 9.33
C GLN A 38 15.15 -1.43 9.83
N GLY A 39 16.40 -1.10 9.49
CA GLY A 39 17.04 0.17 9.86
C GLY A 39 16.42 1.43 9.22
N SER A 40 15.57 1.28 8.20
CA SER A 40 14.96 2.37 7.45
C SER A 40 13.44 2.47 7.63
N GLN A 41 12.85 1.72 8.57
CA GLN A 41 11.40 1.72 8.83
C GLN A 41 10.93 2.83 9.78
N GLY A 42 11.86 3.61 10.35
CA GLY A 42 11.55 4.76 11.18
C GLY A 42 10.95 5.92 10.37
N LEU A 43 10.05 6.69 10.99
CA LEU A 43 9.25 7.74 10.33
C LEU A 43 10.05 8.67 9.40
N LYS A 44 11.23 9.14 9.86
CA LYS A 44 12.13 10.02 9.08
C LYS A 44 12.63 9.37 7.79
N HIS A 45 13.00 8.09 7.85
CA HIS A 45 13.54 7.35 6.73
C HIS A 45 12.41 6.91 5.79
N THR A 46 11.33 6.36 6.34
CA THR A 46 10.14 5.96 5.58
C THR A 46 9.59 7.12 4.76
N CYS A 47 9.40 8.30 5.38
CA CYS A 47 8.89 9.48 4.68
C CYS A 47 9.82 9.89 3.54
N ARG A 48 11.13 9.96 3.80
CA ARG A 48 12.12 10.32 2.77
C ARG A 48 12.19 9.32 1.63
N LEU A 49 12.05 8.02 1.90
CA LEU A 49 12.17 6.97 0.89
C LEU A 49 10.92 6.85 0.04
N LEU A 50 9.73 6.90 0.65
CA LEU A 50 8.46 6.88 -0.09
C LEU A 50 8.26 8.11 -0.97
N GLN A 51 8.87 9.24 -0.62
CA GLN A 51 8.88 10.45 -1.45
C GLN A 51 9.86 10.38 -2.63
N LYS A 52 10.73 9.37 -2.72
CA LYS A 52 11.64 9.26 -3.86
C LYS A 52 10.94 8.66 -5.09
N PRO A 53 11.19 9.20 -6.29
CA PRO A 53 10.58 8.70 -7.53
C PRO A 53 10.96 7.23 -7.82
N SER A 54 12.10 6.77 -7.30
CA SER A 54 12.55 5.38 -7.39
C SER A 54 11.67 4.39 -6.61
N TYR A 55 11.00 4.83 -5.53
CA TYR A 55 10.09 3.96 -4.76
C TYR A 55 8.68 3.99 -5.33
N VAL A 56 8.25 5.12 -5.89
CA VAL A 56 6.97 5.25 -6.62
C VAL A 56 6.90 4.25 -7.79
N THR A 57 8.02 4.04 -8.50
CA THR A 57 8.09 3.04 -9.58
C THR A 57 8.00 1.59 -9.08
N ILE A 58 8.51 1.28 -7.88
CA ILE A 58 8.39 -0.06 -7.27
C ILE A 58 6.95 -0.31 -6.82
N LEU A 59 6.32 0.66 -6.16
CA LEU A 59 4.92 0.57 -5.73
C LEU A 59 3.97 0.46 -6.92
N TRP A 60 4.23 1.23 -7.99
CA TRP A 60 3.50 1.12 -9.25
C TRP A 60 3.61 -0.28 -9.85
N ARG A 61 4.82 -0.89 -9.84
CA ARG A 61 5.03 -2.27 -10.29
C ARG A 61 4.30 -3.30 -9.41
N LEU A 62 4.17 -3.07 -8.11
CA LEU A 62 3.39 -3.94 -7.21
C LEU A 62 1.88 -3.81 -7.46
N ILE A 63 1.37 -2.59 -7.62
CA ILE A 63 -0.05 -2.34 -7.97
C ILE A 63 -0.38 -2.99 -9.31
N GLN A 64 0.52 -2.90 -10.30
CA GLN A 64 0.37 -3.59 -11.58
C GLN A 64 0.30 -5.11 -11.45
N LYS A 65 1.16 -5.71 -10.61
CA LYS A 65 1.14 -7.15 -10.37
C LYS A 65 -0.16 -7.60 -9.71
N ILE A 66 -0.66 -6.84 -8.73
CA ILE A 66 -1.94 -7.11 -8.07
C ILE A 66 -3.10 -6.97 -9.06
N TRP A 67 -3.11 -5.91 -9.88
CA TRP A 67 -4.10 -5.72 -10.96
C TRP A 67 -4.06 -6.88 -11.96
N PHE A 68 -2.87 -7.31 -12.41
CA PHE A 68 -2.72 -8.43 -13.34
C PHE A 68 -3.19 -9.76 -12.75
N ALA A 69 -2.96 -9.98 -11.46
CA ALA A 69 -3.43 -11.15 -10.73
C ALA A 69 -4.97 -11.16 -10.61
N LEU A 70 -5.59 -10.00 -10.32
CA LEU A 70 -7.05 -9.85 -10.26
C LEU A 70 -7.71 -10.00 -11.65
N GLN A 71 -7.04 -9.54 -12.72
CA GLN A 71 -7.55 -9.62 -14.09
C GLN A 71 -7.51 -11.04 -14.69
N TRP A 72 -6.69 -11.97 -14.16
CA TRP A 72 -6.56 -13.34 -14.71
C TRP A 72 -7.85 -14.18 -14.54
N SER A 73 -8.79 -13.74 -13.71
CA SER A 73 -10.06 -14.43 -13.48
C SER A 73 -11.13 -14.16 -14.55
N SER A 74 -10.90 -13.30 -15.55
CA SER A 74 -11.88 -13.04 -16.60
C SER A 74 -11.23 -12.88 -17.96
N HIS A 75 -11.69 -13.71 -18.90
CA HIS A 75 -11.21 -13.87 -20.27
C HIS A 75 -11.36 -12.59 -21.12
N ARG A 76 -10.59 -11.54 -20.83
CA ARG A 76 -10.56 -10.28 -21.59
C ARG A 76 -9.13 -9.92 -21.97
N GLN A 77 -8.57 -10.68 -22.90
CA GLN A 77 -7.22 -10.50 -23.45
C GLN A 77 -7.01 -9.12 -24.11
N TRP A 78 -8.06 -8.52 -24.68
CA TRP A 78 -7.98 -7.20 -25.35
C TRP A 78 -7.66 -6.04 -24.40
N LEU A 79 -8.15 -6.07 -23.15
CA LEU A 79 -7.84 -5.03 -22.15
C LEU A 79 -6.38 -5.09 -21.68
N ARG A 80 -5.75 -6.28 -21.75
CA ARG A 80 -4.33 -6.44 -21.40
C ARG A 80 -3.43 -5.74 -22.41
N ILE A 81 -3.72 -5.88 -23.70
CA ILE A 81 -2.92 -5.25 -24.76
C ILE A 81 -2.96 -3.74 -24.63
N LEU A 82 -4.15 -3.13 -24.53
CA LEU A 82 -4.32 -1.68 -24.39
C LEU A 82 -3.62 -1.10 -23.15
N TYR A 83 -3.69 -1.80 -22.02
CA TYR A 83 -2.99 -1.38 -20.80
C TYR A 83 -1.46 -1.45 -20.96
N GLN A 84 -0.95 -2.48 -21.63
CA GLN A 84 0.49 -2.65 -21.84
C GLN A 84 1.07 -1.54 -22.74
N THR A 85 0.35 -1.14 -23.80
CA THR A 85 0.77 -0.04 -24.67
C THR A 85 0.71 1.32 -23.96
N MET A 86 -0.31 1.57 -23.15
CA MET A 86 -0.43 2.79 -22.35
C MET A 86 0.72 2.94 -21.35
N LEU A 87 1.14 1.83 -20.71
CA LEU A 87 2.25 1.84 -19.77
C LEU A 87 3.61 2.06 -20.40
N GLN A 88 3.83 1.54 -21.61
CA GLN A 88 5.05 1.86 -22.35
C GLN A 88 5.10 3.37 -22.64
N HIS A 89 3.99 3.99 -23.03
CA HIS A 89 3.95 5.43 -23.25
C HIS A 89 4.23 6.27 -21.99
N THR A 90 3.76 5.87 -20.80
CA THR A 90 4.04 6.62 -19.55
C THR A 90 5.46 6.43 -19.02
N ILE A 91 6.16 5.35 -19.39
CA ILE A 91 7.53 5.06 -18.90
C ILE A 91 8.60 5.74 -19.79
N TYR A 92 8.28 6.02 -21.05
CA TYR A 92 9.21 6.60 -22.03
C TYR A 92 9.01 8.11 -22.30
N THR A 93 8.14 8.78 -21.55
CA THR A 93 8.02 10.25 -21.45
C THR A 93 8.32 10.72 -20.04
#